data_AF-A0A4D9DHQ2-F1
#
_entry.id   AF-A0A4D9DHQ2-F1
#
_cell.length_a   1.000
_cell.length_b   1.000
_cell.length_c   1.000
_cell.angle_alpha   90.00
_cell.angle_beta   90.00
_cell.angle_gamma   90.00
#
_symmetry.space_group_name_H-M   'P 1'
#
loop_
_entity.id
_entity.type
_entity.pdbx_description
1 polymer ?
#
loop_
_entity_poly.entity_id
_entity_poly.type
_entity_poly.pdbx_seq_one_letter_code
_entity_poly.pdbx_strand_id
1 'polypeptide(L)' 'MSAGDLENAEHTAGVISELVATACGFRLQRGPDPPFKRLSVVFGEHTFLVTVSGQKIFVVKRQNHVREPVAV' A
#
# COMPACT_ATOMS: atom_id res chain seq x y z
N MET A 1 9.38 6.56 -10.25
CA MET A 1 8.54 6.86 -11.43
C MET A 1 7.14 6.35 -11.11
N SER A 2 6.12 7.20 -11.25
CA SER A 2 4.71 6.80 -11.22
C SER A 2 4.26 6.43 -12.64
N ALA A 3 3.20 5.64 -12.76
CA ALA A 3 2.68 5.16 -14.04
C ALA A 3 1.23 4.67 -13.89
N GLY A 4 0.55 4.47 -15.04
CA GLY A 4 -0.82 3.96 -15.10
C GLY A 4 -1.80 4.88 -14.37
N ASP A 5 -2.79 4.30 -13.69
CA ASP A 5 -3.80 5.02 -12.89
C ASP A 5 -3.23 5.96 -11.80
N LEU A 6 -1.94 5.84 -11.49
CA LEU A 6 -1.25 6.62 -10.46
C LEU A 6 -0.21 7.60 -11.03
N GLU A 7 -0.13 7.75 -12.35
CA GLU A 7 0.73 8.74 -12.99
C GLU A 7 0.32 10.15 -12.55
N ASN A 8 1.29 10.95 -12.09
CA ASN A 8 1.08 12.33 -11.61
C ASN A 8 -0.11 12.48 -10.65
N ALA A 9 -0.31 11.51 -9.75
CA ALA A 9 -1.37 11.55 -8.73
C ALA A 9 -0.82 12.09 -7.40
N GLU A 10 -0.37 13.35 -7.36
CA GLU A 10 0.32 13.92 -6.19
C GLU A 10 -0.55 13.93 -4.93
N HIS A 11 -1.86 14.18 -5.08
CA HIS A 11 -2.80 14.14 -3.96
C HIS A 11 -2.84 12.74 -3.32
N THR A 12 -3.00 11.70 -4.13
CA THR A 12 -2.99 10.30 -3.66
C THR A 12 -1.65 9.93 -3.03
N ALA A 13 -0.53 10.40 -3.61
CA ALA A 13 0.80 10.20 -3.05
C ALA A 13 0.95 10.85 -1.67
N GLY A 14 0.41 12.06 -1.48
CA GLY A 14 0.39 12.76 -0.20
C GLY A 14 -0.38 11.98 0.87
N VAL A 15 -1.62 11.61 0.56
CA VAL A 15 -2.49 10.84 1.48
C VAL A 15 -1.87 9.49 1.86
N ILE A 16 -1.30 8.76 0.90
CA ILE A 16 -0.64 7.46 1.19
C ILE A 16 0.62 7.67 2.04
N SER A 17 1.38 8.72 1.80
CA SER A 17 2.59 9.01 2.59
C SER A 17 2.27 9.29 4.04
N GLU A 18 1.24 10.10 4.31
CA GLU A 18 0.73 10.35 5.66
C GLU A 18 0.23 9.06 6.32
N LEU A 19 -0.56 8.26 5.59
CA LEU A 19 -1.08 6.99 6.09
C LEU A 19 0.05 6.01 6.48
N VAL A 20 1.09 5.89 5.65
CA VAL A 20 2.25 5.04 5.95
C VAL A 20 3.01 5.56 7.16
N ALA A 21 3.24 6.88 7.26
CA ALA A 21 3.93 7.48 8.40
C ALA A 21 3.19 7.20 9.71
N THR A 22 1.87 7.40 9.72
CA THR A 22 1.00 7.11 10.84
C THR A 22 1.02 5.62 11.20
N ALA A 23 0.84 4.72 10.24
CA ALA A 23 0.84 3.27 10.48
C ALA A 23 2.20 2.77 10.99
N CYS A 24 3.32 3.31 10.49
CA CYS A 24 4.66 3.01 10.97
C CYS A 24 4.92 3.54 12.39
N GLY A 25 4.29 4.65 12.76
CA GLY A 25 4.33 5.21 14.12
C GLY A 25 3.61 4.32 15.15
N PHE A 26 2.57 3.59 14.73
CA PHE A 26 1.89 2.59 15.55
C PHE A 26 2.71 1.30 15.65
N ARG A 27 3.79 1.32 16.45
CA ARG A 27 4.52 0.10 16.81
C ARG A 27 3.74 -0.72 17.84
N LEU A 28 2.87 -1.61 17.35
CA LEU A 28 2.17 -2.62 18.16
C LEU A 28 3.13 -3.59 18.87
N GLN A 29 4.31 -3.84 18.29
CA GLN A 29 5.38 -4.62 18.91
C GLN A 29 6.69 -3.82 18.98
N ARG A 30 7.36 -3.83 20.13
CA ARG A 30 8.63 -3.13 20.39
C ARG A 30 9.84 -3.87 19.79
N GLY A 31 9.72 -4.31 18.54
CA GLY A 31 10.79 -4.97 17.79
C GLY A 31 11.57 -4.01 16.87
N PRO A 32 12.76 -4.40 16.42
CA PRO A 32 13.51 -3.67 15.39
C PRO A 32 12.86 -3.78 14.00
N ASP A 33 12.02 -4.80 13.79
CA ASP A 33 11.37 -5.06 12.52
C ASP A 33 10.26 -4.04 12.19
N PRO A 34 10.00 -3.77 10.89
CA PRO A 34 8.90 -2.93 10.48
C PRO A 34 7.55 -3.52 10.95
N PRO A 35 6.58 -2.68 11.36
CA PRO A 35 5.35 -3.14 11.98
C PRO A 35 4.45 -3.96 11.05
N PHE A 36 4.67 -3.89 9.73
CA PHE A 36 3.97 -4.66 8.73
C PHE A 36 4.82 -4.83 7.46
N LYS A 37 4.57 -5.90 6.70
CA LYS A 37 5.18 -6.12 5.37
C LYS A 37 4.42 -5.42 4.25
N ARG A 38 3.10 -5.26 4.41
CA ARG A 38 2.20 -4.66 3.41
C ARG A 38 1.01 -4.02 4.09
N LEU A 39 0.64 -2.82 3.65
CA LEU A 39 -0.59 -2.13 3.99
C LEU A 39 -1.56 -2.26 2.81
N SER A 40 -2.84 -2.50 3.09
CA SER A 40 -3.88 -2.60 2.05
C SER A 40 -5.05 -1.67 2.38
N VAL A 41 -5.37 -0.76 1.47
CA VAL A 41 -6.57 0.09 1.55
C VAL A 41 -7.60 -0.48 0.56
N VAL A 42 -8.62 -1.14 1.09
CA VAL A 42 -9.60 -1.88 0.31
C VAL A 42 -10.85 -1.02 0.09
N PHE A 43 -11.10 -0.63 -1.15
CA PHE A 43 -12.38 -0.04 -1.60
C PHE A 43 -13.27 -1.14 -2.16
N GLY A 44 -14.50 -0.81 -2.61
CA GLY A 44 -15.38 -1.78 -3.27
C GLY A 44 -14.75 -2.35 -4.56
N GLU A 45 -14.36 -1.47 -5.47
CA GLU A 45 -13.91 -1.86 -6.83
C GLU A 45 -12.40 -2.12 -6.95
N HIS A 46 -11.60 -1.59 -6.03
CA HIS A 46 -10.15 -1.67 -6.11
C HIS A 46 -9.48 -1.65 -4.73
N THR A 47 -8.21 -2.01 -4.70
CA THR A 47 -7.38 -1.98 -3.50
C THR A 47 -6.07 -1.26 -3.83
N PHE A 48 -5.63 -0.35 -2.95
CA PHE A 48 -4.24 0.09 -2.93
C PHE A 48 -3.41 -0.86 -2.08
N LEU A 49 -2.36 -1.42 -2.67
CA LEU A 49 -1.36 -2.24 -2.00
C LEU A 49 -0.10 -1.40 -1.82
N VAL A 50 0.34 -1.23 -0.58
CA VAL A 50 1.45 -0.34 -0.22
C VAL A 50 2.53 -1.12 0.52
N THR A 51 3.78 -0.94 0.09
CA THR A 51 4.97 -1.47 0.78
C THR A 51 6.06 -0.39 0.87
N VAL A 52 6.97 -0.55 1.84
CA VAL A 52 8.11 0.35 2.02
C VAL A 52 9.39 -0.46 1.89
N SER A 53 10.32 -0.02 1.05
CA SER A 53 11.64 -0.62 0.90
C SER A 53 12.68 0.44 0.54
N GLY A 54 13.84 0.43 1.19
CA GLY A 54 14.94 1.34 0.89
C GLY A 54 14.54 2.83 0.91
N GLN A 55 13.74 3.25 1.91
CA GLN A 55 13.19 4.60 2.06
C GLN A 55 12.24 5.04 0.92
N LYS A 56 11.74 4.10 0.12
CA LYS A 56 10.77 4.35 -0.94
C LYS A 56 9.43 3.69 -0.61
N ILE A 57 8.35 4.40 -0.91
CA ILE A 57 6.98 3.88 -0.84
C ILE A 57 6.61 3.36 -2.23
N PHE A 58 6.15 2.11 -2.28
CA PHE A 58 5.64 1.46 -3.48
C PHE A 58 4.14 1.31 -3.36
N VAL A 59 3.41 1.74 -4.39
CA VAL A 59 1.94 1.71 -4.41
C VAL A 59 1.49 1.04 -5.69
N VAL A 60 0.56 0.11 -5.57
CA VAL A 60 -0.15 -0.50 -6.71
C VAL A 60 -1.65 -0.35 -6.49
N LYS A 61 -2.35 0.17 -7.48
CA LYS A 61 -3.81 0.10 -7.56
C LYS A 61 -4.18 -1.19 -8.29
N ARG A 62 -4.96 -2.06 -7.64
CA ARG A 62 -5.40 -3.33 -8.20
C ARG A 62 -6.92 -3.39 -8.19
N GLN A 63 -7.54 -3.74 -9.31
CA GLN A 63 -8.98 -4.03 -9.34
C GLN A 63 -9.31 -5.26 -8.48
N ASN A 64 -10.41 -5.15 -7.74
CA ASN A 64 -10.93 -6.21 -6.91
C ASN A 64 -11.66 -7.21 -7.80
N HIS A 65 -10.92 -8.15 -8.36
CA HIS A 65 -11.52 -9.34 -8.92
C HIS A 65 -11.75 -10.36 -7.80
N VAL A 66 -12.95 -10.95 -7.75
CA VAL A 66 -13.17 -12.20 -7.01
C VAL A 66 -12.22 -13.22 -7.61
N ARG A 67 -11.11 -13.49 -6.91
CA ARG A 67 -10.17 -14.53 -7.33
C ARG A 67 -10.75 -15.85 -6.88
N GLU A 68 -11.34 -16.59 -7.81
CA GLU A 68 -11.49 -18.02 -7.61
C GLU A 68 -10.08 -18.65 -7.49
N PRO A 69 -9.90 -19.70 -6.67
CA PRO A 69 -8.64 -20.41 -6.61
C PRO A 69 -8.29 -20.89 -8.01
N VAL A 70 -7.11 -20.52 -8.51
CA VAL A 70 -6.59 -21.13 -9.74
C VAL A 70 -6.24 -22.57 -9.37
N ALA A 71 -7.01 -23.53 -9.88
CA ALA A 71 -6.63 -24.94 -9.80
C ALA A 71 -5.30 -25.11 -10.55
N VAL A 72 -4.28 -25.58 -9.84
CA VAL A 72 -2.97 -25.96 -10.41
C VAL A 72 -2.98 -27.45 -10.70
#